data_AF-A0A350F2B9-F1
#
_entry.id   AF-A0A350F2B9-F1
#
_cell.length_a   1.000
_cell.length_b   1.000
_cell.length_c   1.000
_cell.angle_alpha   90.00
_cell.angle_beta   90.00
_cell.angle_gamma   90.00
#
_symmetry.space_group_name_H-M   'P 1'
#
loop_
_entity.id
_entity.type
_entity.pdbx_description
1 polymer ?
#
loop_
_entity_poly.entity_id
_entity_poly.type
_entity_poly.pdbx_seq_one_letter_code
_entity_poly.pdbx_strand_id
1 'polypeptide(L)' 'MKPLQLAALMTCLAIPASAAEPPRWSPGIAFPELVLPSISDGQARSLAEFRGQKLMLHIFASW' A
#
# COMPACT_ATOMS: atom_id res chain seq x y z
N MET A 1 -43.73 7.54 -33.59
CA MET A 1 -42.64 8.48 -33.25
C MET A 1 -41.74 7.78 -32.23
N LYS A 2 -40.49 7.45 -32.58
CA LYS A 2 -39.51 6.75 -31.71
C LYS A 2 -38.75 7.79 -30.86
N PRO A 3 -38.70 7.69 -29.52
CA PRO A 3 -37.69 8.38 -28.73
C PRO A 3 -36.46 7.47 -28.59
N LEU A 4 -35.42 7.77 -29.36
CA LEU A 4 -34.13 8.28 -28.89
C LEU A 4 -33.51 7.52 -27.70
N GLN A 5 -32.60 6.63 -28.07
CA GLN A 5 -31.35 6.25 -27.43
C GLN A 5 -31.02 6.94 -26.08
N LEU A 6 -31.25 6.22 -24.99
CA LEU A 6 -30.63 6.47 -23.69
C LEU A 6 -29.38 5.60 -23.53
N ALA A 7 -28.39 5.82 -24.39
CA ALA A 7 -27.06 5.21 -24.29
C ALA A 7 -26.21 6.03 -23.30
N ALA A 8 -26.58 6.01 -22.01
CA ALA A 8 -25.79 6.61 -20.95
C ALA A 8 -24.74 5.61 -20.47
N LEU A 9 -23.71 5.45 -21.30
CA LEU A 9 -22.29 5.45 -20.94
C LEU A 9 -21.94 5.05 -19.48
N MET A 10 -22.27 3.82 -19.08
CA MET A 10 -21.66 3.17 -17.91
C MET A 10 -20.43 2.40 -18.37
N THR A 11 -19.42 3.14 -18.84
CA THR A 11 -18.09 2.59 -19.07
C THR A 11 -17.40 2.50 -17.72
N CYS A 12 -17.64 1.40 -17.01
CA CYS A 12 -16.77 1.00 -15.90
C CYS A 12 -15.34 0.97 -16.44
N LEU A 13 -14.53 1.95 -16.04
CA LEU A 13 -13.08 1.86 -16.19
C LEU A 13 -12.64 0.64 -15.38
N ALA A 14 -12.50 -0.50 -16.08
CA ALA A 14 -11.75 -1.62 -15.55
C ALA A 14 -10.30 -1.14 -15.43
N ILE A 15 -9.93 -0.66 -14.24
CA ILE A 15 -8.53 -0.46 -13.90
C ILE A 15 -7.95 -1.89 -13.88
N PRO A 16 -7.07 -2.26 -14.82
CA PRO A 16 -6.38 -3.52 -14.68
C PRO A 16 -5.56 -3.42 -13.40
N ALA A 17 -5.87 -4.29 -12.42
CA ALA A 17 -5.01 -4.50 -11.27
C ALA A 17 -3.71 -5.09 -11.81
N SER A 18 -2.78 -4.22 -12.22
CA SER A 18 -1.42 -4.61 -12.52
C SER A 18 -0.86 -5.15 -11.21
N ALA A 19 -0.61 -6.46 -11.18
CA ALA A 19 0.12 -7.09 -10.10
C ALA A 19 1.54 -6.51 -10.11
N ALA A 20 1.71 -5.38 -9.43
CA ALA A 20 3.02 -4.80 -9.22
C ALA A 20 3.88 -5.85 -8.54
N GLU A 21 5.02 -6.18 -9.16
CA GLU A 21 5.98 -7.08 -8.56
C GLU A 21 6.36 -6.50 -7.18
N PRO A 22 6.34 -7.31 -6.11
CA PRO A 22 6.64 -6.81 -4.78
C PRO A 22 8.04 -6.20 -4.81
N PRO A 23 8.23 -5.02 -4.19
CA PRO A 23 9.51 -4.35 -4.21
C PRO A 23 10.59 -5.28 -3.65
N ARG A 24 11.60 -5.60 -4.46
CA ARG A 24 12.78 -6.34 -3.99
C ARG A 24 13.66 -5.40 -3.17
N TRP A 25 13.67 -5.59 -1.86
CA TRP A 25 14.58 -4.86 -0.99
C TRP A 25 16.01 -5.32 -1.25
N SER A 26 16.86 -4.38 -1.66
CA SER A 26 18.28 -4.63 -1.91
C SER A 26 19.12 -3.75 -0.97
N PRO A 27 20.26 -4.24 -0.44
CA PRO A 27 21.16 -3.42 0.35
C PRO A 27 21.56 -2.13 -0.39
N GLY A 28 21.63 -1.02 0.35
CA GLY A 28 21.97 0.29 -0.22
C GLY A 28 20.80 1.07 -0.82
N ILE A 29 19.62 0.46 -0.95
CA ILE A 29 18.39 1.17 -1.31
C ILE A 29 17.68 1.65 -0.03
N ALA A 30 17.13 2.86 -0.08
CA ALA A 30 16.33 3.40 1.02
C ALA A 30 15.15 2.45 1.31
N PHE A 31 15.03 2.05 2.58
CA PHE A 31 13.88 1.28 3.03
C PHE A 31 12.61 2.15 2.92
N PRO A 32 11.47 1.61 2.44
CA PRO A 32 10.25 2.39 2.26
C PRO A 32 9.75 2.96 3.59
N GLU A 33 9.05 4.10 3.52
CA GLU A 33 8.29 4.56 4.67
C GLU A 33 7.13 3.59 4.92
N LEU A 34 7.00 3.13 6.17
CA LEU A 34 5.89 2.28 6.61
C LEU A 34 5.22 2.92 7.83
N VAL A 35 3.91 2.69 7.92
CA VAL A 35 3.11 2.97 9.10
C VAL A 35 2.59 1.64 9.61
N LEU A 36 2.89 1.33 10.88
CA LEU A 36 2.55 0.06 11.51
C LEU A 36 1.84 0.32 12.84
N PRO A 37 0.92 -0.55 13.28
CA PRO A 37 0.33 -0.45 14.60
C PRO A 37 1.40 -0.71 15.67
N SER A 38 1.41 0.11 16.71
CA SER A 38 2.24 -0.06 17.88
C SER A 38 1.69 -1.16 18.78
N ILE A 39 2.56 -2.03 19.29
CA ILE A 39 2.16 -3.11 20.20
C ILE A 39 1.69 -2.59 21.56
N SER A 40 2.16 -1.41 21.97
CA SER A 40 1.89 -0.85 23.29
C SER A 40 0.47 -0.31 23.44
N ASP A 41 -0.08 0.25 22.36
CA ASP A 41 -1.33 1.04 22.38
C ASP A 41 -2.23 0.82 21.14
N GLY A 42 -1.79 0.03 20.15
CA GLY A 42 -2.52 -0.23 18.91
C GLY A 42 -2.55 0.94 17.93
N GLN A 43 -1.97 2.10 18.27
CA GLN A 43 -2.01 3.29 17.43
C GLN A 43 -1.05 3.16 16.26
N ALA A 44 -1.42 3.76 15.13
CA ALA A 44 -0.55 3.82 13.96
C ALA A 44 0.70 4.67 14.26
N ARG A 45 1.88 4.13 13.97
CA ARG A 45 3.17 4.84 14.08
C ARG A 45 3.98 4.73 12.80
N SER A 46 4.63 5.83 12.42
CA SER A 46 5.49 5.86 11.23
C SER A 46 6.93 5.48 11.59
N LEU A 47 7.58 4.71 10.71
CA LEU A 47 9.02 4.46 10.83
C LEU A 47 9.86 5.75 10.69
N ALA A 48 9.30 6.82 10.11
CA ALA A 48 9.98 8.10 10.00
C ALA A 48 10.31 8.74 11.36
N GLU A 49 9.58 8.36 12.42
CA GLU A 49 9.83 8.82 13.79
C GLU A 49 11.17 8.32 14.36
N PHE A 50 11.74 7.25 13.78
CA PHE A 50 13.01 6.63 14.21
C PHE A 50 14.20 7.01 13.33
N ARG A 51 14.07 8.05 12.49
CA ARG A 51 15.19 8.52 11.64
C ARG A 51 16.40 8.92 12.49
N GLY A 52 17.59 8.58 12.00
CA GLY A 52 18.84 8.80 12.74
C GLY A 52 19.12 7.74 13.81
N GLN A 53 18.23 6.78 14.00
CA GLN A 53 18.42 5.64 14.90
C GLN A 53 18.58 4.35 14.10
N LYS A 54 19.29 3.38 14.68
CA LYS A 54 19.36 2.03 14.12
C LYS A 54 18.03 1.33 14.42
N LEU A 55 17.26 1.06 13.37
CA LEU A 55 15.97 0.37 13.46
C LEU A 55 16.11 -1.08 12.98
N MET A 56 15.43 -2.02 13.66
CA MET A 56 15.31 -3.41 13.23
C MET A 56 13.82 -3.75 13.06
N LEU A 57 13.41 -4.10 11.84
CA LEU A 57 12.07 -4.61 11.56
C LEU A 57 12.10 -6.14 11.59
N HIS A 58 11.37 -6.75 12.52
CA HIS A 58 11.23 -8.20 12.61
C HIS A 58 9.83 -8.58 12.12
N ILE A 59 9.75 -9.26 10.97
CA ILE A 59 8.50 -9.80 10.42
C ILE A 59 8.50 -11.29 10.72
N PHE A 60 7.57 -11.73 11.56
CA PHE A 60 7.32 -13.15 11.78
C PHE A 60 5.92 -13.47 11.26
N ALA A 61 5.73 -14.73 10.89
CA ALA A 61 4.42 -15.25 10.57
C ALA A 61 4.17 -16.49 11.42
N SER A 62 3.05 -16.50 12.14
CA SER A 62 2.61 -17.61 12.98
C SER A 62 1.52 -18.38 12.23
N TRP A 63 1.95 -19.29 11.37
CA TRP A 63 1.10 -20.31 10.76
C TRP A 63 1.67 -21.70 11.06
#